data_AF-A0AAW1J1J1-F1
#
_entry.id   AF-A0AAW1J1J1-F1
#
_cell.length_a   1.000
_cell.length_b   1.000
_cell.length_c   1.000
_cell.angle_alpha   90.00
_cell.angle_beta   90.00
_cell.angle_gamma   90.00
#
_symmetry.space_group_name_H-M   'P 1'
#
loop_
_entity.id
_entity.type
_entity.pdbx_description
1 polymer ?
#
loop_
_entity_poly.entity_id
_entity_poly.type
_entity_poly.pdbx_seq_one_letter_code
_entity_poly.pdbx_strand_id
1 'polypeptide(L)'
;MKTTAIFVLLLLKVITINSGYLGECPMIISRNYWGARSPTAIEYCIIPLKYVIVHHTFFKIFTWIYRDFTISAISSDGKVYEGVGWHKVGAHTKQFNTKSIGLAFIGNFTSKLPNRNQLRAAQIFLKCSLGLGEIDPRYKLLGARTISSTQSPGLALFHEIQTWEHFAMVP
;
A
#
# COMPACT_ATOMS: atom_id res chain seq x y z
N MET A 1 -40.82 33.44 49.09
CA MET A 1 -40.82 33.33 47.61
C MET A 1 -39.55 33.95 47.06
N LYS A 2 -38.59 33.12 46.63
CA LYS A 2 -37.67 33.37 45.51
C LYS A 2 -36.93 32.07 45.24
N THR A 3 -36.87 31.75 43.96
CA THR A 3 -36.80 30.43 43.37
C THR A 3 -35.39 29.85 43.35
N THR A 4 -35.31 28.55 43.64
CA THR A 4 -34.15 27.69 43.46
C THR A 4 -33.77 27.64 41.97
N ALA A 5 -32.55 28.02 41.61
CA ALA A 5 -31.98 27.74 40.29
C ALA A 5 -30.89 26.69 40.45
N ILE A 6 -31.24 25.43 40.20
CA ILE A 6 -30.28 24.34 40.07
C ILE A 6 -29.57 24.53 38.73
N PHE A 7 -28.35 25.03 38.76
CA PHE A 7 -27.45 24.99 37.60
C PHE A 7 -27.03 23.54 37.38
N VAL A 8 -27.77 22.83 36.54
CA VAL A 8 -27.28 21.58 35.94
C VAL A 8 -26.17 21.99 34.98
N LEU A 9 -24.91 21.95 35.46
CA LEU A 9 -23.75 21.92 34.58
C LEU A 9 -23.83 20.62 33.76
N LEU A 10 -24.57 20.65 32.66
CA LEU A 10 -24.34 19.75 31.55
C LEU A 10 -22.91 20.06 31.08
N LEU A 11 -21.96 19.28 31.58
CA LEU A 11 -20.70 19.10 30.89
C LEU A 11 -21.04 18.54 29.52
N LEU A 12 -21.30 19.43 28.56
CA LEU A 12 -20.90 19.19 27.20
C LEU A 12 -19.39 18.96 27.31
N LYS A 13 -19.00 17.70 27.56
CA LYS A 13 -17.78 17.19 26.97
C LYS A 13 -17.98 17.54 25.51
N VAL A 14 -17.37 18.65 25.10
CA VAL A 14 -16.91 18.79 23.74
C VAL A 14 -16.07 17.54 23.61
N ILE A 15 -16.70 16.50 23.05
CA ILE A 15 -15.99 15.44 22.40
C ILE A 15 -15.26 16.26 21.35
N THR A 16 -14.02 16.65 21.66
CA THR A 16 -13.04 16.89 20.65
C THR A 16 -13.10 15.60 19.88
N ILE A 17 -13.86 15.62 18.78
CA ILE A 17 -13.75 14.64 17.76
C ILE A 17 -12.27 14.77 17.45
N ASN A 18 -11.47 13.83 17.97
CA ASN A 18 -10.20 13.57 17.36
C ASN A 18 -10.62 13.28 15.94
N SER A 19 -10.53 14.29 15.09
CA SER A 19 -10.60 14.14 13.66
C SER A 19 -9.31 13.42 13.31
N GLY A 20 -9.18 12.18 13.80
CA GLY A 20 -8.40 11.15 13.17
C GLY A 20 -9.05 11.06 11.81
N TYR A 21 -8.43 11.73 10.85
CA TYR A 21 -8.76 11.68 9.44
C TYR A 21 -9.31 10.29 9.14
N LEU A 22 -10.62 10.21 8.84
CA LEU A 22 -11.16 9.17 7.99
C LEU A 22 -10.44 9.39 6.66
N GLY A 23 -9.22 8.84 6.60
CA GLY A 23 -8.19 9.25 5.68
C GLY A 23 -8.62 8.92 4.27
N GLU A 24 -8.65 9.92 3.41
CA GLU A 24 -8.89 9.75 1.99
C GLU A 24 -7.92 8.71 1.43
N CYS A 25 -8.47 7.72 0.74
CA CYS A 25 -7.67 6.76 0.01
C CYS A 25 -6.96 7.42 -1.16
N PRO A 26 -5.73 6.98 -1.50
CA PRO A 26 -5.02 7.60 -2.59
C PRO A 26 -5.84 7.39 -3.86
N MET A 27 -5.94 8.43 -4.69
CA MET A 27 -6.48 8.27 -6.03
C MET A 27 -5.59 7.29 -6.79
N ILE A 28 -6.13 6.12 -7.11
CA ILE A 28 -5.44 5.12 -7.93
C ILE A 28 -5.69 5.47 -9.39
N ILE A 29 -4.60 5.75 -10.11
CA ILE A 29 -4.62 6.02 -11.55
C ILE A 29 -4.84 4.70 -12.27
N SER A 30 -6.01 4.57 -12.89
CA SER A 30 -6.41 3.34 -13.56
C SER A 30 -5.51 3.02 -14.76
N ARG A 31 -5.44 1.73 -15.08
CA ARG A 31 -4.70 1.19 -16.24
C ARG A 31 -4.96 1.94 -17.55
N ASN A 32 -6.23 2.25 -17.83
CA ASN A 32 -6.62 2.95 -19.05
C ASN A 32 -6.03 4.37 -19.11
N TYR A 33 -5.91 5.04 -17.97
CA TYR A 33 -5.44 6.42 -17.91
C TYR A 33 -3.95 6.57 -18.21
N TRP A 34 -3.13 5.58 -17.82
CA TRP A 34 -1.69 5.61 -18.08
C TRP A 34 -1.26 4.81 -19.33
N GLY A 35 -2.23 4.26 -20.08
CA GLY A 35 -1.96 3.55 -21.33
C GLY A 35 -1.43 2.13 -21.11
N ALA A 36 -1.86 1.45 -20.04
CA ALA A 36 -1.52 0.05 -19.82
C ALA A 36 -2.07 -0.82 -20.95
N ARG A 37 -1.34 -1.88 -21.31
CA ARG A 37 -1.84 -2.89 -22.25
C ARG A 37 -3.01 -3.66 -21.64
N SER A 38 -3.91 -4.17 -22.46
CA SER A 38 -4.94 -5.11 -21.98
C SER A 38 -4.30 -6.38 -21.41
N PRO A 39 -4.82 -6.93 -20.29
CA PRO A 39 -4.33 -8.19 -19.76
C PRO A 39 -4.60 -9.34 -20.72
N THR A 40 -3.68 -10.29 -20.82
CA THR A 40 -3.83 -11.47 -21.69
C THR A 40 -4.66 -12.58 -21.04
N ALA A 41 -4.69 -12.62 -19.71
CA ALA A 41 -5.50 -13.52 -18.90
C ALA A 41 -5.82 -12.84 -17.57
N ILE A 42 -6.95 -13.20 -16.96
CA ILE A 42 -7.37 -12.69 -15.66
C ILE A 42 -7.67 -13.89 -14.77
N GLU A 43 -6.90 -13.99 -13.69
CA GLU A 43 -7.15 -14.89 -12.57
C GLU A 43 -7.44 -14.04 -11.33
N TYR A 44 -8.34 -14.51 -10.46
CA TYR A 44 -8.78 -13.77 -9.30
C TYR A 44 -8.16 -14.29 -8.00
N CYS A 45 -7.86 -13.38 -7.08
CA CYS A 45 -7.38 -13.70 -5.75
C CYS A 45 -8.53 -13.94 -4.77
N ILE A 46 -8.30 -14.79 -3.78
CA ILE A 46 -9.19 -14.93 -2.62
C ILE A 46 -8.83 -13.84 -1.61
N ILE A 47 -9.78 -12.96 -1.30
CA ILE A 47 -9.63 -11.88 -0.31
C ILE A 47 -10.12 -12.31 1.09
N PRO A 48 -9.61 -11.71 2.18
CA PRO A 48 -8.53 -10.71 2.21
C PRO A 48 -7.15 -11.33 1.97
N LEU A 49 -6.25 -10.56 1.34
CA LEU A 49 -4.87 -11.01 1.06
C LEU A 49 -4.04 -10.99 2.35
N LYS A 50 -3.23 -12.04 2.56
CA LYS A 50 -2.46 -12.23 3.80
C LYS A 50 -1.10 -11.54 3.80
N TYR A 51 -0.65 -11.07 2.64
CA TYR A 51 0.69 -10.56 2.45
C TYR A 51 0.70 -9.28 1.61
N VAL A 52 1.65 -8.41 1.90
CA VAL A 52 2.06 -7.33 1.00
C VAL A 52 3.54 -7.47 0.75
N ILE A 53 3.93 -7.49 -0.52
CA ILE A 53 5.32 -7.69 -0.95
C ILE A 53 5.80 -6.41 -1.61
N VAL A 54 6.77 -5.76 -0.97
CA VAL A 54 7.38 -4.52 -1.43
C VAL A 54 8.46 -4.82 -2.44
N HIS A 55 8.38 -4.13 -3.57
CA HIS A 55 9.36 -4.18 -4.66
C HIS A 55 9.88 -2.78 -5.01
N HIS A 56 10.98 -2.73 -5.74
CA HIS A 56 11.34 -1.57 -6.55
C HIS A 56 11.46 -1.96 -8.03
N THR A 57 11.43 -0.97 -8.93
CA THR A 57 11.45 -1.23 -10.38
C THR A 57 12.85 -1.23 -10.99
N PHE A 58 13.88 -0.80 -10.26
CA PHE A 58 15.24 -0.45 -10.74
C PHE A 58 15.31 0.70 -11.76
N PHE A 59 14.29 0.89 -12.60
CA PHE A 59 14.25 1.94 -13.62
C PHE A 59 13.31 3.08 -13.23
N LYS A 60 13.68 4.32 -13.60
CA LYS A 60 12.90 5.55 -13.35
C LYS A 60 11.75 5.76 -14.35
N ILE A 61 11.78 5.08 -15.49
CA ILE A 61 10.88 5.33 -16.61
C ILE A 61 9.82 4.21 -16.69
N PHE A 62 8.57 4.63 -16.91
CA PHE A 62 7.35 3.81 -16.97
C PHE A 62 7.26 2.88 -18.20
N THR A 63 8.25 2.89 -19.09
CA THR A 63 7.96 2.67 -20.51
C THR A 63 7.87 1.23 -20.97
N TRP A 64 8.21 0.19 -20.17
CA TRP A 64 8.25 -1.18 -20.73
C TRP A 64 7.86 -2.37 -19.82
N ILE A 65 7.59 -2.24 -18.50
CA ILE A 65 7.60 -3.41 -17.58
C ILE A 65 6.44 -3.48 -16.56
N TYR A 66 5.22 -3.12 -16.92
CA TYR A 66 4.05 -3.59 -16.16
C TYR A 66 3.20 -4.54 -17.01
N ARG A 67 3.83 -5.64 -17.40
CA ARG A 67 3.15 -6.88 -17.79
C ARG A 67 2.50 -7.48 -16.55
N ASP A 68 1.36 -6.94 -16.13
CA ASP A 68 0.52 -7.56 -15.09
C ASP A 68 1.30 -8.08 -13.87
N PHE A 69 2.38 -7.37 -13.49
CA PHE A 69 3.39 -7.92 -12.60
C PHE A 69 2.97 -7.66 -11.15
N THR A 70 2.64 -6.41 -10.82
CA THR A 70 2.27 -5.98 -9.46
C THR A 70 0.82 -5.52 -9.41
N ILE A 71 0.27 -5.35 -8.20
CA ILE A 71 -1.09 -4.79 -8.01
C ILE A 71 -1.05 -3.26 -8.05
N SER A 72 0.02 -2.64 -7.54
CA SER A 72 0.17 -1.18 -7.57
C SER A 72 1.63 -0.74 -7.70
N ALA A 73 1.81 0.46 -8.27
CA ALA A 73 3.10 1.11 -8.42
C ALA A 73 3.05 2.56 -7.92
N ILE A 74 4.11 3.04 -7.26
CA ILE A 74 4.17 4.37 -6.67
C ILE A 74 5.30 5.19 -7.30
N SER A 75 4.95 6.28 -7.98
CA SER A 75 5.89 7.22 -8.59
C SER A 75 6.49 8.20 -7.60
N SER A 76 7.58 8.87 -7.99
CA SER A 76 8.27 9.86 -7.17
C SER A 76 7.39 11.06 -6.74
N ASP A 77 6.31 11.38 -7.45
CA ASP A 77 5.35 12.41 -7.05
C ASP A 77 4.26 11.90 -6.09
N GLY A 78 4.30 10.62 -5.70
CA GLY A 78 3.37 10.01 -4.76
C GLY A 78 2.05 9.53 -5.40
N LYS A 79 1.96 9.50 -6.73
CA LYS A 79 0.81 8.91 -7.42
C LYS A 79 0.88 7.40 -7.34
N VAL A 80 -0.28 6.78 -7.14
CA VAL A 80 -0.45 5.33 -7.15
C VAL A 80 -1.05 4.93 -8.49
N TYR A 81 -0.34 4.09 -9.24
CA TYR A 81 -0.79 3.56 -10.52
C TYR A 81 -1.28 2.14 -10.32
N GLU A 82 -2.43 1.85 -10.90
CA GLU A 82 -2.98 0.51 -10.96
C GLU A 82 -2.06 -0.40 -11.78
N GLY A 83 -1.57 -1.48 -11.17
CA GLY A 83 -0.90 -2.58 -11.85
C GLY A 83 -1.94 -3.52 -12.46
N VAL A 84 -2.00 -4.80 -12.06
CA VAL A 84 -3.12 -5.70 -12.42
C VAL A 84 -4.47 -5.22 -11.86
N GLY A 85 -4.43 -4.47 -10.76
CA GLY A 85 -5.60 -4.00 -10.03
C GLY A 85 -6.01 -4.93 -8.90
N TRP A 86 -7.03 -4.53 -8.17
CA TRP A 86 -7.58 -5.30 -7.06
C TRP A 86 -8.14 -6.64 -7.52
N HIS A 87 -8.16 -7.60 -6.59
CA HIS A 87 -8.73 -8.95 -6.74
C HIS A 87 -8.11 -9.80 -7.86
N LYS A 88 -7.03 -9.35 -8.52
CA LYS A 88 -6.41 -10.05 -9.65
C LYS A 88 -5.02 -10.54 -9.30
N VAL A 89 -4.69 -11.73 -9.78
CA VAL A 89 -3.37 -12.36 -9.59
C VAL A 89 -2.35 -11.64 -10.47
N GLY A 90 -1.29 -11.11 -9.84
CA GLY A 90 -0.12 -10.56 -10.54
C GLY A 90 0.97 -11.60 -10.81
N ALA A 91 2.10 -11.15 -11.33
CA ALA A 91 3.28 -11.99 -11.59
C ALA A 91 4.54 -11.61 -10.79
N HIS A 92 4.42 -10.85 -9.70
CA HIS A 92 5.55 -10.20 -9.02
C HIS A 92 6.44 -11.09 -8.15
N THR A 93 5.92 -12.16 -7.56
CA THR A 93 6.65 -12.99 -6.62
C THR A 93 6.13 -14.43 -6.66
N LYS A 94 6.97 -15.32 -7.20
CA LYS A 94 6.65 -16.75 -7.35
C LYS A 94 6.17 -17.33 -6.01
N GLN A 95 5.11 -18.15 -6.04
CA GLN A 95 4.42 -18.74 -4.87
C GLN A 95 3.60 -17.77 -3.99
N PHE A 96 3.67 -16.46 -4.22
CA PHE A 96 2.92 -15.46 -3.44
C PHE A 96 1.88 -14.68 -4.24
N ASN A 97 1.98 -14.70 -5.56
CA ASN A 97 1.09 -13.96 -6.48
C ASN A 97 -0.42 -14.10 -6.18
N THR A 98 -0.89 -15.27 -5.73
CA THR A 98 -2.32 -15.54 -5.48
C THR A 98 -2.80 -15.12 -4.09
N LYS A 99 -1.89 -14.72 -3.20
CA LYS A 99 -2.17 -14.45 -1.78
C LYS A 99 -1.55 -13.15 -1.27
N SER A 100 -1.07 -12.30 -2.16
CA SER A 100 -0.36 -11.08 -1.80
C SER A 100 -0.62 -9.91 -2.73
N ILE A 101 -0.48 -8.70 -2.18
CA ILE A 101 -0.34 -7.47 -2.97
C ILE A 101 1.12 -7.30 -3.35
N GLY A 102 1.41 -7.12 -4.64
CA GLY A 102 2.67 -6.54 -5.09
C GLY A 102 2.62 -5.02 -5.06
N LEU A 103 3.44 -4.38 -4.22
CA LEU A 103 3.56 -2.92 -4.10
C LEU A 103 4.94 -2.47 -4.59
N ALA A 104 5.01 -1.89 -5.78
CA ALA A 104 6.27 -1.46 -6.39
C ALA A 104 6.55 0.03 -6.20
N PHE A 105 7.75 0.38 -5.74
CA PHE A 105 8.25 1.74 -5.78
C PHE A 105 8.99 1.97 -7.09
N ILE A 106 8.60 3.00 -7.85
CA ILE A 106 9.24 3.33 -9.11
C ILE A 106 10.58 4.00 -8.83
N GLY A 107 11.67 3.33 -9.18
CA GLY A 107 13.05 3.77 -8.98
C GLY A 107 14.00 2.65 -8.56
N ASN A 108 15.24 3.03 -8.28
CA ASN A 108 16.26 2.18 -7.68
C ASN A 108 16.54 2.68 -6.26
N PHE A 109 16.27 1.81 -5.28
CA PHE A 109 16.41 2.11 -3.86
C PHE A 109 17.42 1.19 -3.17
N THR A 110 18.45 0.76 -3.91
CA THR A 110 19.57 0.02 -3.32
C THR A 110 20.34 0.88 -2.33
N SER A 111 20.74 2.09 -2.72
CA SER A 111 21.57 2.99 -1.88
C SER A 111 20.86 4.26 -1.42
N LYS A 112 19.69 4.58 -1.97
CA LYS A 112 18.93 5.80 -1.66
C LYS A 112 17.49 5.43 -1.30
N LEU A 113 16.92 6.14 -0.32
CA LEU A 113 15.51 5.98 0.04
C LEU A 113 14.57 6.56 -1.02
N PRO A 114 13.35 6.01 -1.17
CA PRO A 114 12.27 6.73 -1.83
C PRO A 114 12.04 8.07 -1.15
N ASN A 115 11.56 9.04 -1.91
CA ASN A 115 11.26 10.34 -1.33
C ASN A 115 10.01 10.28 -0.43
N ARG A 116 9.80 11.34 0.34
CA ARG A 116 8.68 11.42 1.30
C ARG A 116 7.31 11.22 0.66
N ASN A 117 7.10 11.66 -0.57
CA ASN A 117 5.82 11.51 -1.27
C ASN A 117 5.54 10.03 -1.57
N GLN A 118 6.55 9.27 -2.02
CA GLN A 118 6.44 7.83 -2.23
C GLN A 118 6.14 7.07 -0.94
N LEU A 119 6.90 7.33 0.13
CA LEU A 119 6.71 6.64 1.41
C LEU A 119 5.33 6.95 2.01
N ARG A 120 4.91 8.22 1.95
CA ARG A 120 3.57 8.64 2.42
C ARG A 120 2.46 7.98 1.60
N ALA A 121 2.58 7.96 0.27
CA ALA A 121 1.57 7.32 -0.59
C ALA A 121 1.43 5.83 -0.28
N ALA A 122 2.54 5.13 -0.03
CA ALA A 122 2.53 3.72 0.36
C ALA A 122 1.81 3.49 1.70
N GLN A 123 2.10 4.30 2.72
CA GLN A 123 1.44 4.23 4.03
C GLN A 123 -0.07 4.45 3.92
N ILE A 124 -0.51 5.46 3.17
CA ILE A 124 -1.94 5.72 2.93
C ILE A 124 -2.58 4.57 2.15
N PHE A 125 -1.90 4.05 1.12
CA PHE A 125 -2.36 2.91 0.35
C PHE A 125 -2.56 1.66 1.23
N LEU A 126 -1.62 1.33 2.11
CA LEU A 126 -1.73 0.19 3.04
C LEU A 126 -2.89 0.39 4.02
N LYS A 127 -3.02 1.58 4.62
CA LYS A 127 -4.12 1.91 5.53
C LYS A 127 -5.48 1.75 4.85
N CYS A 128 -5.59 2.20 3.60
CA CYS A 128 -6.81 2.04 2.82
C CYS A 128 -7.08 0.61 2.40
N SER A 129 -6.06 -0.13 2.00
CA SER A 129 -6.18 -1.56 1.69
C SER A 129 -6.74 -2.32 2.89
N LEU A 130 -6.28 -1.98 4.10
CA LEU A 130 -6.80 -2.55 5.35
C LEU A 130 -8.25 -2.14 5.61
N GLY A 131 -8.56 -0.84 5.49
CA GLY A 131 -9.91 -0.32 5.72
C GLY A 131 -10.97 -0.82 4.72
N LEU A 132 -10.55 -1.14 3.50
CA LEU A 132 -11.40 -1.71 2.44
C LEU A 132 -11.55 -3.24 2.54
N GLY A 133 -10.80 -3.90 3.43
CA GLY A 133 -10.81 -5.37 3.53
C GLY A 133 -10.04 -6.09 2.42
N GLU A 134 -9.20 -5.37 1.66
CA GLU A 134 -8.34 -5.95 0.61
C GLU A 134 -7.20 -6.78 1.21
N ILE A 135 -6.72 -6.39 2.40
CA ILE A 135 -5.69 -7.11 3.16
C ILE A 135 -6.18 -7.50 4.55
N ASP A 136 -5.70 -8.65 5.04
CA ASP A 136 -6.04 -9.20 6.34
C ASP A 136 -5.55 -8.25 7.44
N PRO A 137 -6.30 -8.02 8.54
CA PRO A 137 -5.83 -7.20 9.66
C PRO A 137 -4.54 -7.68 10.33
N ARG A 138 -4.09 -8.91 10.06
CA ARG A 138 -2.82 -9.49 10.50
C ARG A 138 -1.89 -9.77 9.32
N TYR A 139 -2.05 -9.04 8.22
CA TYR A 139 -1.17 -9.20 7.05
C TYR A 139 0.29 -9.06 7.45
N LYS A 140 1.17 -9.68 6.66
CA LYS A 140 2.62 -9.50 6.78
C LYS A 140 3.14 -8.65 5.64
N LEU A 141 3.84 -7.58 5.98
CA LEU A 141 4.59 -6.74 5.05
C LEU A 141 6.00 -7.33 4.90
N LEU A 142 6.32 -7.77 3.69
CA LEU A 142 7.58 -8.43 3.35
C LEU A 142 8.32 -7.60 2.30
N GLY A 143 9.65 -7.57 2.37
CA GLY A 143 10.46 -7.18 1.21
C GLY A 143 10.65 -8.37 0.27
N ALA A 144 10.57 -8.20 -1.04
CA ALA A 144 10.68 -9.31 -2.00
C ALA A 144 11.91 -10.22 -1.77
N ARG A 145 13.04 -9.63 -1.38
CA ARG A 145 14.28 -10.33 -1.01
C ARG A 145 14.18 -11.32 0.14
N THR A 146 13.18 -11.24 1.02
CA THR A 146 13.06 -12.18 2.15
C THR A 146 12.46 -13.52 1.71
N ILE A 147 11.86 -13.57 0.51
CA ILE A 147 11.08 -14.72 0.01
C ILE A 147 11.45 -15.10 -1.43
N SER A 148 12.48 -14.46 -2.01
CA SER A 148 12.96 -14.72 -3.36
C SER A 148 14.42 -14.30 -3.49
N SER A 149 15.16 -14.95 -4.39
CA SER A 149 16.54 -14.58 -4.71
C SER A 149 16.57 -13.33 -5.59
N THR A 150 16.36 -12.17 -4.98
CA THR A 150 16.32 -10.85 -5.65
C THR A 150 16.92 -9.76 -4.76
N GLN A 151 17.41 -8.68 -5.37
CA GLN A 151 17.86 -7.51 -4.63
C GLN A 151 16.70 -6.57 -4.26
N SER A 152 15.54 -6.70 -4.90
CA SER A 152 14.32 -5.92 -4.64
C SER A 152 13.86 -6.08 -3.17
N PRO A 153 13.41 -5.01 -2.47
CA PRO A 153 13.16 -3.65 -2.95
C PRO A 153 14.38 -2.70 -2.92
N GLY A 154 15.61 -3.25 -2.84
CA GLY A 154 16.83 -2.50 -2.59
C GLY A 154 17.09 -2.34 -1.09
N LEU A 155 18.37 -2.28 -0.70
CA LEU A 155 18.78 -2.24 0.72
C LEU A 155 18.21 -1.04 1.47
N ALA A 156 18.30 0.17 0.91
CA ALA A 156 17.81 1.37 1.59
C ALA A 156 16.30 1.29 1.85
N LEU A 157 15.49 0.96 0.84
CA LEU A 157 14.04 0.79 1.03
C LEU A 157 13.70 -0.40 1.92
N PHE A 158 14.48 -1.49 1.85
CA PHE A 158 14.28 -2.63 2.74
C PHE A 158 14.47 -2.26 4.21
N HIS A 159 15.52 -1.49 4.54
CA HIS A 159 15.73 -1.00 5.90
C HIS A 159 14.62 -0.05 6.37
N GLU A 160 14.07 0.77 5.47
CA GLU A 160 12.94 1.63 5.78
C GLU A 160 11.69 0.83 6.15
N ILE A 161 11.27 -0.14 5.32
CA ILE A 161 10.04 -0.91 5.59
C ILE A 161 10.15 -1.82 6.81
N GLN A 162 11.36 -2.12 7.29
CA GLN A 162 11.59 -2.84 8.56
C GLN A 162 11.05 -2.08 9.77
N THR A 163 10.89 -0.76 9.65
CA THR A 163 10.35 0.10 10.71
C THR A 163 8.82 0.23 10.67
N TRP A 164 8.16 -0.30 9.63
CA TRP A 164 6.73 -0.14 9.44
C TRP A 164 5.93 -1.18 10.24
N GLU A 165 4.68 -0.86 10.56
CA GLU A 165 3.75 -1.84 11.11
C GLU A 165 3.60 -3.04 10.17
N HIS A 166 3.31 -4.21 10.74
CA HIS A 166 3.15 -5.48 10.03
C HIS A 166 4.40 -6.02 9.33
N PHE A 167 5.56 -5.36 9.45
CA PHE A 167 6.80 -5.91 8.89
C PHE A 167 7.12 -7.29 9.48
N ALA A 168 7.50 -8.23 8.61
CA ALA A 168 8.01 -9.53 9.00
C ALA A 168 9.21 -9.96 8.13
N MET A 169 10.16 -10.66 8.75
CA MET A 169 11.30 -11.26 8.04
C MET A 169 10.90 -12.55 7.31
N VAL A 170 9.80 -13.19 7.70
CA VAL A 170 9.33 -14.46 7.16
C VAL A 170 7.80 -14.45 6.95
N PRO A 171 7.30 -15.22 5.96
CA PRO A 171 5.87 -15.42 5.72
C PRO A 171 5.07 -15.97 6.89
#